data_AF-A0A7S3YN50-F1
#
_entry.id   AF-A0A7S3YN50-F1
#
_cell.length_a   1.000
_cell.length_b   1.000
_cell.length_c   1.000
_cell.angle_alpha   90.00
_cell.angle_beta   90.00
_cell.angle_gamma   90.00
#
_symmetry.space_group_name_H-M   'P 1'
#
loop_
_entity.id
_entity.type
_entity.pdbx_description
1 polymer ?
#
loop_
_entity_poly.entity_id
_entity_poly.type
_entity_poly.pdbx_seq_one_letter_code
_entity_poly.pdbx_strand_id
1 'polypeptide(L)'
;VWWSAAVLPLPKLDYNAGNAYFAWVPMVCYIFLRNLHPTLRQWYLHPLHNIGKITLETYLCQHHLWLTSNAKTLLNILPAYPKVNLVAAGALYVGCSQELHRLTMSLRGALLPDKVP
;
A
#
# COMPACT_ATOMS: atom_id res chain seq x y z
N VAL A 1 -11.18 6.05 -15.37
CA VAL A 1 -10.98 7.36 -16.03
C VAL A 1 -11.84 8.45 -15.41
N TRP A 2 -13.16 8.27 -15.29
CA TRP A 2 -14.00 9.27 -14.61
C TRP A 2 -13.59 9.50 -13.15
N TRP A 3 -13.42 8.44 -12.35
CA TRP A 3 -13.04 8.58 -10.94
C TRP A 3 -11.70 9.33 -10.75
N SER A 4 -10.70 9.07 -11.60
CA SER A 4 -9.40 9.76 -11.54
C SER A 4 -9.47 11.24 -11.95
N ALA A 5 -10.39 11.61 -12.84
CA ALA A 5 -10.51 12.99 -13.34
C ALA A 5 -11.53 13.82 -12.54
N ALA A 6 -12.55 13.18 -11.99
CA ALA A 6 -13.68 13.85 -11.33
C ALA A 6 -13.64 13.72 -9.81
N VAL A 7 -13.10 12.63 -9.25
CA VAL A 7 -13.10 12.36 -7.79
C VAL A 7 -11.73 12.66 -7.15
N LEU A 8 -10.63 12.26 -7.80
CA LEU A 8 -9.27 12.47 -7.28
C LEU A 8 -8.87 13.94 -7.04
N PRO A 9 -9.25 14.92 -7.89
CA PRO A 9 -8.81 16.30 -7.72
C PRO A 9 -9.68 17.13 -6.75
N LEU A 10 -10.70 16.54 -6.10
CA LEU A 10 -11.53 17.29 -5.16
C LEU A 10 -10.74 17.76 -3.92
N PRO A 11 -11.16 18.89 -3.31
CA PRO A 11 -10.68 19.30 -2.00
C PRO A 11 -10.91 18.19 -0.97
N LYS A 12 -10.01 18.09 0.02
CA LYS A 12 -9.98 17.02 1.02
C LYS A 12 -11.34 16.76 1.71
N LEU A 13 -12.08 17.82 2.03
CA LEU A 13 -13.37 17.71 2.73
C LEU A 13 -14.43 17.06 1.84
N ASP A 14 -14.56 17.54 0.60
CA ASP A 14 -15.53 17.02 -0.37
C ASP A 14 -15.16 15.61 -0.83
N TYR A 15 -13.86 15.35 -1.01
CA TYR A 15 -13.35 14.00 -1.28
C TYR A 15 -13.73 13.03 -0.16
N ASN A 16 -13.49 13.38 1.10
CA ASN A 16 -13.78 12.51 2.24
C ASN A 16 -15.27 12.18 2.38
N ALA A 17 -16.16 13.12 2.03
CA ALA A 17 -17.60 12.91 2.08
C ALA A 17 -18.07 11.86 1.04
N GLY A 18 -17.53 11.91 -0.18
CA GLY A 18 -17.93 11.02 -1.27
C GLY A 18 -17.12 9.71 -1.38
N ASN A 19 -15.87 9.71 -0.94
CA ASN A 19 -14.93 8.63 -1.22
C ASN A 19 -15.40 7.29 -0.63
N ALA A 20 -16.00 7.28 0.57
CA ALA A 20 -16.49 6.04 1.18
C ALA A 20 -17.51 5.29 0.30
N TYR A 21 -18.34 6.03 -0.44
CA TYR A 21 -19.40 5.47 -1.27
C TYR A 21 -18.92 5.02 -2.65
N PHE A 22 -17.94 5.72 -3.24
CA PHE A 22 -17.49 5.47 -4.60
C PHE A 22 -16.17 4.68 -4.70
N ALA A 23 -15.39 4.56 -3.61
CA ALA A 23 -14.06 3.92 -3.65
C ALA A 23 -14.10 2.43 -4.02
N TRP A 24 -15.18 1.72 -3.69
CA TRP A 24 -15.30 0.29 -4.01
C TRP A 24 -15.63 0.04 -5.50
N VAL A 25 -16.20 1.03 -6.20
CA VAL A 25 -16.64 0.88 -7.59
C VAL A 25 -15.46 0.58 -8.53
N PRO A 26 -14.36 1.35 -8.55
CA PRO A 26 -13.18 0.99 -9.35
C PRO A 26 -12.59 -0.39 -8.99
N MET A 27 -12.63 -0.75 -7.70
CA MET A 27 -12.10 -2.04 -7.24
C MET A 27 -12.90 -3.21 -7.81
N VAL A 28 -14.23 -3.17 -7.71
CA VAL A 28 -15.09 -4.24 -8.25
C VAL A 28 -15.05 -4.27 -9.78
N CYS A 29 -15.04 -3.11 -10.44
CA CYS A 29 -14.86 -3.04 -11.90
C CYS A 29 -13.56 -3.71 -12.35
N TYR A 30 -12.44 -3.47 -11.65
CA TYR A 30 -11.16 -4.10 -11.95
C TYR A 30 -11.22 -5.62 -11.74
N ILE A 31 -11.80 -6.09 -10.63
CA ILE A 31 -11.96 -7.53 -10.34
C ILE A 31 -12.79 -8.19 -11.44
N PHE A 32 -13.91 -7.56 -11.83
CA PHE A 32 -14.78 -8.09 -12.89
C PHE A 32 -14.04 -8.17 -14.22
N LEU A 33 -13.42 -7.07 -14.67
CA LEU A 33 -12.66 -7.01 -15.92
C LEU A 33 -11.53 -8.05 -15.98
N ARG A 34 -10.79 -8.23 -14.87
CA ARG A 34 -9.72 -9.24 -14.77
C ARG A 34 -10.25 -10.66 -14.90
N ASN A 35 -11.49 -10.91 -14.50
CA ASN A 35 -12.13 -12.22 -14.57
C ASN A 35 -12.88 -12.51 -15.87
N LEU A 36 -13.02 -11.53 -16.78
CA LEU A 36 -13.72 -11.71 -18.05
C LEU A 36 -12.99 -12.64 -19.03
N HIS A 37 -11.66 -12.71 -18.98
CA HIS A 37 -10.88 -13.53 -19.90
C HIS A 37 -9.73 -14.26 -19.19
N PRO A 38 -9.47 -15.56 -19.48
CA PRO A 38 -8.38 -16.32 -18.88
C PRO A 38 -7.00 -15.67 -19.05
N THR A 39 -6.73 -15.06 -20.21
CA THR A 39 -5.47 -14.35 -20.47
C THR A 39 -5.29 -13.17 -19.49
N LEU A 40 -6.31 -12.34 -19.27
CA LEU A 40 -6.23 -11.20 -18.35
C LEU A 40 -5.98 -11.63 -16.89
N ARG A 41 -6.41 -12.84 -16.52
CA ARG A 41 -6.15 -13.40 -15.19
C ARG A 41 -4.67 -13.79 -15.00
N GLN A 42 -4.02 -14.26 -16.06
CA GLN A 42 -2.64 -14.77 -16.04
C GLN A 42 -1.59 -13.67 -15.97
N TRP A 43 -1.84 -12.51 -16.58
CA TRP A 43 -0.92 -11.39 -16.56
C TRP A 43 -1.06 -10.58 -15.26
N TYR A 44 0.05 -10.41 -14.55
CA TYR A 44 0.14 -9.51 -13.41
C TYR A 44 1.53 -8.91 -13.30
N LEU A 45 1.63 -7.76 -12.64
CA LEU A 45 2.91 -7.14 -12.35
C LEU A 45 3.49 -7.76 -11.08
N HIS A 46 4.58 -8.51 -11.22
CA HIS A 46 5.35 -9.06 -10.10
C HIS A 46 5.69 -8.05 -8.99
N PRO A 47 6.15 -6.81 -9.26
CA PRO A 47 6.44 -5.87 -8.18
C PRO A 47 5.19 -5.47 -7.40
N LEU A 48 4.04 -5.28 -8.07
CA LEU A 48 2.78 -4.95 -7.42
C LEU A 48 2.27 -6.12 -6.56
N HIS A 49 2.46 -7.35 -7.03
CA HIS A 49 2.15 -8.55 -6.26
C HIS A 49 3.01 -8.66 -4.99
N ASN A 50 4.31 -8.37 -5.07
CA ASN A 50 5.20 -8.40 -3.92
C ASN A 50 4.87 -7.32 -2.89
N ILE A 51 4.55 -6.09 -3.33
CA ILE A 51 4.05 -5.02 -2.45
C ILE A 51 2.74 -5.47 -1.78
N GLY A 52 1.85 -6.12 -2.54
CA GLY A 52 0.61 -6.70 -2.04
C GLY A 52 0.78 -7.62 -0.81
N LYS A 53 1.84 -8.44 -0.80
CA LYS A 53 2.11 -9.38 0.31
C LYS A 53 2.51 -8.70 1.61
N ILE A 54 3.16 -7.54 1.52
CA ILE A 54 3.68 -6.80 2.68
C ILE A 54 2.78 -5.61 3.08
N THR A 55 1.57 -5.53 2.51
CA THR A 55 0.66 -4.38 2.67
C THR A 55 0.33 -4.04 4.11
N LEU A 56 0.16 -5.06 4.96
CA LEU A 56 -0.17 -4.88 6.38
C LEU A 56 1.01 -4.25 7.14
N GLU A 57 2.21 -4.78 6.91
CA GLU A 57 3.45 -4.30 7.52
C GLU A 57 3.78 -2.90 7.00
N THR A 58 3.58 -2.66 5.70
CA THR A 58 3.76 -1.36 5.06
C THR A 58 2.81 -0.33 5.69
N TYR A 59 1.54 -0.68 5.90
CA TYR A 59 0.56 0.20 6.58
C TYR A 59 1.00 0.56 8.01
N LEU A 60 1.43 -0.41 8.82
CA LEU A 60 1.92 -0.16 10.17
C LEU A 60 3.20 0.70 10.18
N CYS A 61 4.16 0.37 9.32
CA CYS A 61 5.41 1.12 9.16
C CYS A 61 5.16 2.57 8.70
N GLN A 62 4.08 2.84 7.97
CA GLN A 62 3.75 4.19 7.53
C GLN A 62 3.55 5.10 8.74
N HIS A 63 2.86 4.62 9.76
CA HIS A 63 2.57 5.39 10.98
C HIS A 63 3.78 5.54 11.91
N HIS A 64 4.72 4.59 11.90
CA HIS A 64 5.84 4.58 12.84
C HIS A 64 7.12 5.19 12.26
N LEU A 65 7.35 5.02 10.96
CA LEU A 65 8.62 5.33 10.31
C LEU A 65 8.47 6.51 9.34
N TRP A 66 7.40 6.54 8.54
CA TRP A 66 7.19 7.56 7.52
C TRP A 66 6.62 8.86 8.08
N LEU A 67 5.61 8.72 8.92
CA LEU A 67 4.83 9.79 9.52
C LEU A 67 5.33 10.05 10.95
N THR A 68 6.26 10.97 11.11
CA THR A 68 6.73 11.39 12.44
C THR A 68 5.77 12.42 13.07
N SER A 69 5.79 12.55 14.39
CA SER A 69 5.00 13.56 15.14
C SER A 69 3.49 13.56 14.83
N ASN A 70 2.82 12.42 15.07
CA ASN A 70 1.37 12.27 14.82
C ASN A 70 0.95 12.61 13.38
N ALA A 71 1.69 12.12 12.39
CA ALA A 71 1.41 12.35 10.96
C ALA A 71 1.44 13.81 10.51
N LYS A 72 2.12 14.69 11.26
CA LYS A 72 2.28 16.09 10.90
C LYS A 72 3.56 16.35 10.09
N THR A 73 4.55 15.47 10.21
CA THR A 73 5.85 15.63 9.54
C THR A 73 6.29 14.36 8.82
N LEU A 74 6.96 14.53 7.69
CA LEU A 74 7.60 13.44 6.95
C LEU A 74 9.02 13.23 7.46
N LEU A 75 9.50 11.99 7.40
CA LEU A 75 10.90 11.68 7.66
C LEU A 75 11.81 12.47 6.71
N ASN A 76 12.69 13.31 7.28
CA ASN A 76 13.61 14.16 6.54
C ASN A 76 15.06 13.80 6.86
N ILE A 77 15.66 12.99 6.01
CA ILE A 77 17.05 12.54 6.08
C ILE A 77 17.98 13.57 5.44
N LEU A 78 17.53 14.25 4.37
CA LEU A 78 18.31 15.24 3.62
C LEU A 78 17.49 16.53 3.40
N PRO A 79 17.69 17.58 4.22
CA PRO A 79 16.86 18.78 4.20
C PRO A 79 16.97 19.62 2.92
N ALA A 80 18.04 19.47 2.14
CA ALA A 80 18.28 20.28 0.94
C ALA A 80 17.62 19.74 -0.34
N TYR A 81 17.23 18.45 -0.37
CA TYR A 81 16.75 17.79 -1.59
C TYR A 81 15.48 16.97 -1.33
N PRO A 82 14.28 17.57 -1.44
CA PRO A 82 13.03 16.91 -1.06
C PRO A 82 12.70 15.68 -1.91
N LYS A 83 13.06 15.68 -3.20
CA LYS A 83 12.86 14.53 -4.10
C LYS A 83 13.78 13.36 -3.74
N VAL A 84 15.03 13.64 -3.42
CA VAL A 84 16.00 12.61 -3.01
C VAL A 84 15.61 12.06 -1.65
N ASN A 85 15.18 12.93 -0.73
CA ASN A 85 14.65 12.52 0.55
C ASN A 85 13.44 11.58 0.41
N LEU A 86 12.49 11.89 -0.50
CA LEU A 86 11.35 11.02 -0.77
C LEU A 86 11.78 9.61 -1.22
N VAL A 87 12.74 9.53 -2.13
CA VAL A 87 13.24 8.24 -2.64
C VAL A 87 14.02 7.49 -1.56
N ALA A 88 14.89 8.18 -0.82
CA ALA A 88 15.72 7.58 0.23
C ALA A 88 14.88 7.09 1.41
N ALA A 89 13.98 7.94 1.94
CA ALA A 89 13.03 7.54 2.95
C ALA A 89 12.14 6.40 2.42
N GLY A 90 11.73 6.46 1.14
CA GLY A 90 10.92 5.46 0.45
C GLY A 90 11.56 4.08 0.47
N ALA A 91 12.83 4.03 0.07
CA ALA A 91 13.61 2.80 0.06
C ALA A 91 13.80 2.21 1.46
N LEU A 92 14.13 3.06 2.44
CA LEU A 92 14.31 2.63 3.84
C LEU A 92 13.00 2.10 4.43
N TYR A 93 11.89 2.77 4.14
CA TYR A 93 10.55 2.35 4.52
C TYR A 93 10.16 0.99 3.95
N VAL A 94 10.34 0.79 2.63
CA VAL A 94 10.02 -0.50 1.98
C VAL A 94 10.93 -1.61 2.51
N GLY A 95 12.23 -1.35 2.68
CA GLY A 95 13.17 -2.32 3.24
C GLY A 95 12.80 -2.74 4.66
N CYS A 96 12.43 -1.78 5.53
CA CYS A 96 11.96 -2.08 6.89
C CYS A 96 10.68 -2.93 6.88
N SER A 97 9.73 -2.64 5.99
CA SER A 97 8.52 -3.44 5.84
C SER A 97 8.79 -4.87 5.37
N GLN A 98 9.82 -5.10 4.54
CA GLN A 98 10.19 -6.43 4.07
C GLN A 98 10.79 -7.29 5.20
N GLU A 99 11.68 -6.71 6.00
CA GLU A 99 12.24 -7.40 7.17
C GLU A 99 11.17 -7.68 8.23
N LEU A 100 10.26 -6.72 8.46
CA LEU A 100 9.15 -6.93 9.39
C LEU A 100 8.25 -8.08 8.92
N HIS A 101 7.91 -8.13 7.63
CA HIS A 101 7.13 -9.23 7.07
C HIS A 101 7.81 -10.59 7.24
N ARG A 102 9.14 -10.65 7.07
CA ARG A 102 9.92 -11.87 7.31
C ARG A 102 9.82 -12.34 8.75
N LEU A 103 9.96 -11.42 9.71
CA LEU A 103 9.81 -11.71 11.14
C LEU A 103 8.38 -12.17 11.47
N THR A 104 7.37 -11.49 10.93
CA THR A 104 5.95 -11.86 11.12
C THR A 104 5.67 -13.26 10.60
N MET A 105 6.18 -13.62 9.42
CA MET A 105 6.01 -14.97 8.87
C MET A 105 6.76 -16.04 9.68
N SER A 106 7.97 -15.73 10.16
CA SER A 106 8.72 -16.64 11.03
C SER A 106 8.01 -16.88 12.37
N LEU A 107 7.48 -15.80 12.96
CA LEU A 107 6.74 -15.88 14.22
C LEU A 107 5.43 -16.66 14.04
N ARG A 108 4.74 -16.43 12.92
CA ARG A 108 3.52 -17.15 12.54
C ARG A 108 3.78 -18.66 12.46
N GLY A 109 4.86 -19.09 11.81
CA GLY A 109 5.22 -20.50 11.71
C GLY A 109 5.64 -21.13 13.05
N ALA A 110 6.17 -20.34 13.98
CA ALA A 110 6.52 -20.82 15.32
C ALA A 110 5.29 -20.94 16.26
N LEU A 111 4.30 -20.05 16.11
CA LEU A 111 3.14 -19.97 17.00
C LEU A 111 1.93 -20.77 16.52
N LEU A 112 1.72 -20.89 15.21
CA LEU A 112 0.57 -21.58 14.65
C LEU A 112 0.99 -22.94 14.10
N PRO A 113 0.22 -24.01 14.37
CA PRO A 113 0.49 -25.31 13.78
C PRO A 113 0.35 -25.24 12.27
N ASP A 114 1.33 -25.82 11.56
CA ASP A 114 1.29 -25.90 10.11
C ASP A 114 0.23 -26.92 9.67
N LYS A 115 -0.92 -26.37 9.28
CA LYS A 115 -2.11 -27.05 8.74
C LYS A 115 -2.84 -27.95 9.75
N VAL A 116 -4.14 -27.68 9.90
CA VAL A 116 -5.11 -28.69 10.34
C VAL A 116 -5.22 -29.71 9.20
N PRO A 117 -5.25 -31.03 9.48
CA PRO A 117 -5.32 -32.09 8.46
C PRO A 117 -6.49 -31.92 7.48
#